data_AF-A0A2V7TVU3-F1
#
_entry.id   AF-A0A2V7TVU3-F1
#
_cell.length_a   1.000
_cell.length_b   1.000
_cell.length_c   1.000
_cell.angle_alpha   90.00
_cell.angle_beta   90.00
_cell.angle_gamma   90.00
#
_symmetry.space_group_name_H-M   'P 1'
#
loop_
_entity.id
_entity.type
_entity.pdbx_description
1 polymer ?
#
loop_
_entity_poly.entity_id
_entity_poly.type
_entity_poly.pdbx_seq_one_letter_code
_entity_poly.pdbx_strand_id
1 'polypeptide(L)' 'RPGLSVRVEVLRAAWPQALVVPRHAVHFEKEQAVVVRKGLGGRTVVRVAGCTLVECVVESGLKEGDHVLIP' A
#
# COMPACT_ATOMS: atom_id res chain seq x y z
N ARG A 1 -26.95 -23.53 -16.24
CA ARG A 1 -28.27 -23.48 -15.56
C ARG A 1 -28.37 -22.13 -14.84
N PRO A 2 -29.39 -21.30 -15.10
CA PRO A 2 -29.72 -20.18 -14.23
C PRO A 2 -29.88 -20.68 -12.78
N GLY A 3 -29.35 -19.95 -11.80
CA GLY A 3 -29.43 -20.31 -10.38
C GLY A 3 -28.14 -20.81 -9.71
N LEU A 4 -27.00 -20.82 -10.41
CA LEU A 4 -25.69 -21.03 -9.79
C LEU A 4 -25.13 -19.70 -9.28
N SER A 5 -24.79 -19.64 -8.00
CA SER A 5 -24.01 -18.53 -7.46
C SER A 5 -22.60 -18.58 -8.02
N VAL A 6 -22.12 -17.45 -8.54
CA VAL A 6 -20.75 -17.28 -9.04
C VAL A 6 -20.08 -16.15 -8.27
N ARG A 7 -18.81 -16.31 -7.93
CA ARG A 7 -17.98 -15.21 -7.46
C ARG A 7 -17.51 -14.44 -8.68
N VAL A 8 -17.86 -13.15 -8.75
CA VAL A 8 -17.38 -12.23 -9.79
C VAL A 8 -16.38 -11.28 -9.15
N GLU A 9 -15.16 -11.23 -9.70
CA GLU A 9 -14.16 -10.24 -9.32
C GLU A 9 -14.16 -9.12 -10.34
N VAL A 10 -14.51 -7.91 -9.90
CA VAL A 10 -14.57 -6.73 -10.77
C VAL A 10 -13.34 -5.87 -10.49
N LEU A 11 -12.47 -5.72 -11.50
CA LEU A 11 -11.32 -4.83 -11.43
C LEU A 11 -11.81 -3.38 -11.44
N ARG A 12 -11.64 -2.67 -10.32
CA ARG A 12 -12.04 -1.26 -10.21
C ARG A 12 -10.97 -0.28 -10.68
N ALA A 13 -9.70 -0.63 -10.45
CA ALA A 13 -8.56 0.20 -10.79
C ALA A 13 -7.31 -0.67 -10.93
N ALA A 14 -6.37 -0.21 -11.75
CA ALA A 14 -5.06 -0.83 -11.94
C ALA A 14 -3.99 0.27 -11.91
N TRP A 15 -2.90 0.01 -11.20
CA TRP A 15 -1.76 0.93 -11.11
C TRP A 15 -0.52 0.25 -11.71
N PRO A 16 -0.28 0.38 -13.03
CA PRO A 16 0.93 -0.13 -13.63
C PRO A 16 2.14 0.64 -13.09
N GLN A 17 3.24 -0.08 -12.82
CA GLN A 17 4.52 0.49 -12.35
C GLN A 17 4.42 1.24 -10.99
N ALA A 18 3.50 0.85 -10.13
CA ALA A 18 3.39 1.46 -8.80
C ALA A 18 4.45 0.96 -7.83
N LEU A 19 4.85 1.84 -6.90
CA LEU A 19 5.60 1.42 -5.72
C LEU A 19 4.64 0.71 -4.76
N VAL A 20 5.00 -0.48 -4.35
CA VAL A 20 4.27 -1.26 -3.34
C VAL A 20 5.13 -1.46 -2.10
N VAL A 21 4.48 -1.37 -0.94
CA VAL A 21 5.11 -1.66 0.35
C VAL A 21 4.28 -2.68 1.11
N PRO A 22 4.88 -3.52 1.97
CA PRO A 22 4.12 -4.45 2.80
C PRO A 22 3.12 -3.70 3.68
N ARG A 23 1.89 -4.23 3.79
CA ARG A 23 0.80 -3.59 4.54
C ARG A 23 1.17 -3.29 5.99
N HIS A 24 1.95 -4.17 6.62
CA HIS A 24 2.38 -4.03 8.01
C HIS A 24 3.50 -3.00 8.22
N ALA A 25 4.18 -2.56 7.16
CA ALA A 25 5.15 -1.46 7.22
C ALA A 25 4.47 -0.08 7.20
N VAL A 26 3.18 -0.01 6.87
CA VAL A 26 2.39 1.22 6.83
C VAL A 26 1.58 1.38 8.10
N HIS A 27 1.86 2.45 8.85
CA HIS A 27 1.07 2.86 9.99
C HIS A 27 0.07 3.94 9.58
N PHE A 28 -1.18 3.79 10.01
CA PHE A 28 -2.21 4.78 9.79
C PHE A 28 -2.39 5.57 11.08
N GLU A 29 -1.98 6.83 11.06
CA GLU A 29 -2.00 7.73 12.20
C GLU A 29 -2.96 8.88 11.94
N LYS A 30 -4.07 8.91 12.68
CA LYS A 30 -5.18 9.84 12.48
C LYS A 30 -5.69 9.76 11.02
N GLU A 31 -5.29 10.73 10.20
CA GLU A 31 -5.73 10.91 8.81
C GLU A 31 -4.58 10.69 7.80
N GLN A 32 -3.43 10.17 8.25
CA GLN A 32 -2.23 10.03 7.41
C GLN A 32 -1.65 8.63 7.46
N ALA A 33 -1.14 8.16 6.33
CA ALA A 33 -0.33 6.96 6.27
C ALA A 33 1.15 7.34 6.41
N VAL A 34 1.88 6.61 7.25
CA VAL A 34 3.30 6.84 7.53
C VAL A 34 4.08 5.55 7.47
N VAL A 35 5.35 5.65 7.06
CA VAL A 35 6.31 4.55 7.03
C VAL A 35 7.62 4.99 7.69
N VAL A 36 8.41 4.03 8.17
CA VAL A 36 9.76 4.32 8.67
C VAL A 36 10.77 3.86 7.62
N ARG A 37 11.67 4.75 7.21
CA ARG A 37 12.72 4.43 6.24
C ARG A 37 14.01 4.05 6.95
N LYS A 38 14.68 3.01 6.45
CA LYS A 38 15.97 2.56 6.97
C LYS A 38 17.01 3.68 6.80
N GLY A 39 17.71 4.01 7.88
CA GLY A 39 18.76 5.03 7.86
C GLY A 39 18.28 6.49 7.98
N LEU A 40 16.96 6.73 7.91
CA LEU A 40 16.37 8.03 8.19
C LEU A 40 15.64 7.95 9.54
N GLY A 41 16.14 8.70 10.53
CA GLY A 41 15.52 8.78 11.84
C GLY A 41 14.22 9.57 11.77
N GLY A 42 13.11 8.91 11.45
CA GLY A 42 11.78 9.53 11.46
C GLY A 42 10.72 8.80 10.65
N ARG A 43 9.46 9.12 10.97
CA ARG A 43 8.30 8.71 10.16
C ARG A 43 8.22 9.58 8.92
N THR A 44 8.02 8.95 7.77
CA THR A 44 7.81 9.61 6.47
C THR A 44 6.34 9.47 6.11
N VAL A 45 5.67 10.58 5.85
CA VAL A 45 4.27 10.59 5.38
C VAL A 45 4.23 10.08 3.94
N VAL A 46 3.32 9.15 3.67
CA VAL A 46 3.09 8.58 2.34
C VAL A 46 1.62 8.72 1.96
N ARG A 47 1.36 8.88 0.66
CA ARG A 47 0.01 8.81 0.12
C ARG A 47 -0.23 7.43 -0.44
N VAL A 48 -1.31 6.78 -0.01
CA VAL A 48 -1.65 5.40 -0.38
C VAL A 48 -2.92 5.41 -1.22
N ALA A 49 -2.87 4.79 -2.40
CA ALA A 49 -4.05 4.64 -3.27
C ALA A 49 -5.03 3.60 -2.72
N GLY A 50 -4.48 2.50 -2.21
CA GLY A 50 -5.25 1.39 -1.64
C GLY A 50 -4.32 0.34 -1.07
N CYS A 51 -4.87 -0.50 -0.19
CA CYS A 51 -4.15 -1.64 0.36
C CYS A 51 -4.96 -2.92 0.19
N THR A 52 -4.24 -4.01 -0.08
CA THR A 52 -4.72 -5.36 0.12
C THR A 52 -4.36 -5.80 1.55
N LEU A 53 -4.63 -7.08 1.87
CA LEU A 53 -4.21 -7.69 3.13
C LEU A 53 -2.68 -7.77 3.26
N VAL A 54 -1.94 -7.74 2.15
CA VAL A 54 -0.50 -7.99 2.13
C VAL A 54 0.32 -6.75 1.78
N GLU A 55 -0.21 -5.86 0.95
CA GLU A 55 0.54 -4.73 0.40
C GLU A 55 -0.31 -3.46 0.28
N CYS A 56 0.37 -2.31 0.25
CA CYS A 56 -0.22 -1.01 -0.03
C CYS A 56 0.45 -0.40 -1.25
N VAL A 57 -0.37 0.16 -2.13
CA VAL A 57 0.06 0.93 -3.30
C VAL A 57 0.38 2.36 -2.85
N VAL A 58 1.61 2.80 -3.05
CA VAL A 58 2.10 4.14 -2.68
C VAL A 58 2.09 5.05 -3.91
N GLU A 59 1.34 6.14 -3.83
CA GLU A 59 1.28 7.17 -4.89
C GLU A 59 2.39 8.21 -4.74
N SER A 60 2.76 8.54 -3.49
CA SER A 60 3.81 9.52 -3.23
C SER A 60 4.43 9.37 -1.83
N GLY A 61 5.61 9.95 -1.65
CA GLY A 61 6.37 9.94 -0.38
C GLY A 61 7.53 8.94 -0.34
N LEU A 62 7.64 8.07 -1.35
CA LEU A 62 8.74 7.13 -1.52
C LEU A 62 9.31 7.20 -2.94
N LYS A 63 10.54 6.70 -3.10
CA LYS A 63 11.20 6.47 -4.39
C LYS A 63 11.61 5.01 -4.50
N GLU A 64 11.79 4.56 -5.75
CA GLU A 64 12.41 3.27 -5.99
C GLU A 64 13.81 3.21 -5.34
N GLY A 65 14.12 2.09 -4.69
CA GLY A 65 15.34 1.92 -3.88
C GLY A 65 15.22 2.36 -2.43
N ASP A 66 14.13 3.03 -2.02
CA ASP A 66 13.89 3.31 -0.60
C ASP A 66 13.61 2.01 0.17
N HIS A 67 14.33 1.82 1.28
CA HIS A 67 14.12 0.68 2.16
C HIS A 67 13.19 1.07 3.31
N VAL A 68 12.01 0.46 3.37
CA VAL A 68 11.07 0.61 4.49
C VAL A 68 11.33 -0.46 5.56
N LEU A 69 11.22 -0.05 6.83
CA LEU A 69 11.32 -0.97 7.95
C LEU A 69 9.99 -1.66 8.18
N ILE A 70 10.10 -2.95 8.47
CA ILE A 70 9.01 -3.82 8.90
C ILE A 70 9.16 -3.96 10.42
N PRO A 71 8.15 -3.59 11.22
CA PRO A 71 8.14 -3.83 12.66
C PRO A 71 8.32 -5.31 13.02
#